data_AF-A0A9E4D3Q1-F1
#
_entry.id   AF-A0A9E4D3Q1-F1
#
_cell.length_a   1.000
_cell.length_b   1.000
_cell.length_c   1.000
_cell.angle_alpha   90.00
_cell.angle_beta   90.00
_cell.angle_gamma   90.00
#
_symmetry.space_group_name_H-M   'P 1'
#
loop_
_entity.id
_entity.type
_entity.pdbx_description
1 polymer ?
#
loop_
_entity_poly.entity_id
_entity_poly.type
_entity_poly.pdbx_seq_one_letter_code
_entity_poly.pdbx_strand_id
1 'polypeptide(L)'
;LLAEVGRKAEVEVTDAEMTQAIIQQARQYPGQEREFFEFVQKNPQMQQQLRAPLFEDKVVDMVLGKAAVTEKEVSKDDLKAALDALEAEA
;
A
#
# COMPACT_ATOMS: atom_id res chain seq x y z
N LEU A 1 6.91 11.46 -5.35
CA LEU A 1 7.72 10.73 -6.35
C LEU A 1 6.94 9.54 -6.94
N LEU A 2 6.42 8.62 -6.11
CA LEU A 2 5.65 7.45 -6.56
C LEU A 2 4.42 7.80 -7.43
N ALA A 3 3.66 8.85 -7.06
CA ALA A 3 2.54 9.34 -7.85
C ALA A 3 2.89 9.77 -9.28
N GLU A 4 4.11 10.26 -9.53
CA GLU A 4 4.54 10.63 -10.89
C GLU A 4 5.00 9.40 -11.68
N VAL A 5 5.75 8.50 -11.03
CA VAL A 5 6.21 7.24 -11.62
C VAL A 5 5.02 6.38 -12.07
N GLY A 6 4.04 6.18 -11.18
CA GLY A 6 2.85 5.40 -11.50
C GLY A 6 2.01 6.01 -12.61
N ARG A 7 1.87 7.35 -12.65
CA ARG A 7 1.18 8.03 -13.76
C ARG A 7 1.87 7.83 -15.10
N LYS A 8 3.20 7.97 -15.15
CA LYS A 8 3.98 7.74 -16.40
C LYS A 8 3.95 6.28 -16.86
N ALA A 9 3.81 5.36 -15.91
CA ALA A 9 3.71 3.93 -16.19
C ALA A 9 2.26 3.44 -16.33
N GLU A 10 1.28 4.35 -16.35
CA GLU A 10 -0.15 4.04 -16.52
C GLU A 10 -0.65 2.99 -15.51
N VAL A 11 -0.15 3.05 -14.28
CA VAL A 11 -0.62 2.19 -13.19
C VAL A 11 -2.03 2.63 -12.82
N GLU A 12 -2.97 1.69 -12.81
CA GLU A 12 -4.35 1.94 -12.43
C GLU A 12 -4.80 0.99 -11.31
N VAL A 13 -5.60 1.52 -10.38
CA VAL A 13 -6.32 0.69 -9.40
C VAL A 13 -7.67 0.33 -10.00
N THR A 14 -7.89 -0.96 -10.18
CA THR A 14 -9.11 -1.53 -10.75
C THR A 14 -10.26 -1.50 -9.76
N ASP A 15 -11.48 -1.57 -10.27
CA ASP A 15 -12.69 -1.65 -9.43
C ASP A 15 -12.71 -2.92 -8.55
N ALA A 16 -12.12 -4.01 -9.04
CA ALA A 16 -12.00 -5.26 -8.30
C ALA A 16 -11.07 -5.09 -7.07
N GLU A 17 -9.91 -4.44 -7.26
CA GLU A 17 -8.98 -4.11 -6.18
C GLU A 17 -9.62 -3.16 -5.16
N MET A 18 -10.33 -2.14 -5.64
CA MET A 18 -11.10 -1.24 -4.76
C MET A 18 -12.14 -2.02 -3.95
N THR A 19 -12.91 -2.90 -4.59
CA THR A 19 -13.93 -3.71 -3.91
C THR A 19 -13.30 -4.62 -2.86
N GLN A 20 -12.18 -5.26 -3.17
CA GLN A 20 -11.46 -6.10 -2.20
C GLN A 20 -10.95 -5.29 -1.01
N ALA A 21 -10.38 -4.10 -1.24
CA ALA A 21 -9.93 -3.23 -0.16
C ALA A 21 -11.08 -2.76 0.74
N ILE A 22 -12.24 -2.44 0.17
CA ILE A 22 -13.44 -2.09 0.93
C ILE A 22 -13.89 -3.28 1.80
N ILE A 23 -13.95 -4.50 1.23
CA ILE A 23 -14.32 -5.71 1.97
C ILE A 23 -13.34 -5.96 3.12
N GLN A 24 -12.03 -5.82 2.88
CA GLN A 24 -11.00 -6.00 3.91
C GLN A 24 -11.15 -4.99 5.04
N GLN A 25 -11.36 -3.72 4.71
CA GLN A 25 -11.57 -2.66 5.70
C GLN A 25 -12.89 -2.85 6.47
N ALA A 26 -13.95 -3.29 5.80
CA ALA A 26 -15.25 -3.56 6.43
C ALA A 26 -15.18 -4.61 7.54
N ARG A 27 -14.28 -5.59 7.43
CA ARG A 27 -14.06 -6.62 8.47
C ARG A 27 -13.62 -6.04 9.83
N GLN A 28 -13.13 -4.80 9.85
CA GLN A 28 -12.79 -4.10 11.09
C GLN A 28 -14.04 -3.55 11.81
N TYR A 29 -15.22 -3.64 11.20
CA TYR A 29 -16.51 -3.16 11.74
C TYR A 29 -17.57 -4.28 11.79
N PRO A 30 -17.44 -5.27 12.70
CA PRO A 30 -18.37 -6.39 12.79
C PRO A 30 -19.81 -5.94 13.05
N GLY A 31 -20.76 -6.45 12.26
CA GLY A 31 -22.18 -6.10 12.35
C GLY A 31 -22.55 -4.75 11.72
N GLN A 32 -21.60 -4.06 11.08
CA GLN A 32 -21.79 -2.80 10.35
C GLN A 32 -21.13 -2.85 8.96
N GLU A 33 -20.82 -4.05 8.45
CA GLU A 33 -20.05 -4.23 7.22
C GLU A 33 -20.78 -3.64 6.01
N ARG A 34 -22.11 -3.78 5.99
CA ARG A 34 -22.96 -3.25 4.92
C ARG A 34 -23.01 -1.73 4.96
N GLU A 35 -23.19 -1.14 6.14
CA GLU A 35 -23.21 0.31 6.35
C GLU A 35 -21.86 0.92 5.97
N PHE A 36 -20.76 0.26 6.33
CA PHE A 36 -19.42 0.68 5.93
C PHE A 36 -19.25 0.67 4.40
N PHE A 37 -19.68 -0.41 3.74
CA PHE A 37 -19.63 -0.50 2.28
C PHE A 37 -20.42 0.63 1.62
N GLU A 38 -21.66 0.86 2.05
CA GLU A 38 -22.51 1.94 1.54
C GLU A 38 -21.92 3.34 1.82
N PHE A 39 -21.31 3.54 2.99
CA PHE A 39 -20.62 4.76 3.35
C PHE A 39 -19.47 5.07 2.38
N VAL A 40 -18.60 4.09 2.12
CA VAL A 40 -17.48 4.26 1.19
C VAL A 40 -18.00 4.52 -0.23
N GLN A 41 -19.05 3.80 -0.67
CA GLN A 41 -19.64 4.01 -2.00
C GLN A 41 -20.16 5.44 -2.19
N LYS A 42 -20.73 6.06 -1.14
CA LYS A 42 -21.28 7.42 -1.17
C LYS A 42 -20.25 8.51 -0.89
N ASN A 43 -19.04 8.15 -0.48
CA ASN A 43 -18.02 9.11 -0.04
C ASN A 43 -16.77 9.06 -0.94
N PRO A 44 -16.67 9.95 -1.95
CA PRO A 44 -15.51 10.01 -2.86
C PRO A 44 -14.19 10.23 -2.15
N GLN A 45 -14.19 10.97 -1.03
CA GLN A 45 -12.97 11.19 -0.25
C GLN A 45 -12.47 9.88 0.37
N MET A 46 -13.36 9.05 0.90
CA MET A 46 -13.02 7.72 1.43
C MET A 46 -12.54 6.78 0.32
N GLN A 47 -13.17 6.84 -0.86
CA GLN A 47 -12.68 6.08 -2.01
C GLN A 47 -11.26 6.48 -2.38
N GLN A 48 -10.94 7.78 -2.37
CA GLN A 48 -9.58 8.24 -2.63
C GLN A 48 -8.59 7.83 -1.53
N GLN A 49 -9.01 7.84 -0.26
CA GLN A 49 -8.20 7.36 0.85
C GLN A 49 -7.86 5.87 0.74
N LEU A 50 -8.79 5.04 0.26
CA LEU A 50 -8.51 3.63 -0.01
C LEU A 50 -7.70 3.42 -1.29
N ARG A 51 -7.92 4.25 -2.32
CA ARG A 51 -7.22 4.14 -3.61
C ARG A 51 -5.74 4.52 -3.52
N ALA A 52 -5.41 5.52 -2.71
CA ALA A 52 -4.04 6.03 -2.58
C ALA A 52 -3.02 4.95 -2.16
N PRO A 53 -3.20 4.19 -1.05
CA PRO A 53 -2.27 3.14 -0.65
C PRO A 53 -2.22 2.00 -1.67
N LEU A 54 -3.37 1.58 -2.23
CA LEU A 54 -3.40 0.55 -3.29
C LEU A 54 -2.57 0.97 -4.51
N PHE A 55 -2.67 2.23 -4.92
CA PHE A 55 -1.88 2.75 -6.02
C PHE A 55 -0.39 2.76 -5.67
N GLU A 56 -0.04 3.20 -4.46
CA GLU A 56 1.35 3.24 -3.99
C GLU A 56 1.98 1.85 -4.00
N ASP A 57 1.31 0.85 -3.42
CA ASP A 57 1.75 -0.54 -3.41
C ASP A 57 2.00 -1.07 -4.82
N LYS A 58 1.06 -0.82 -5.75
CA LYS A 58 1.22 -1.23 -7.16
C LYS A 58 2.40 -0.57 -7.85
N VAL A 59 2.67 0.70 -7.55
CA VAL A 59 3.84 1.39 -8.10
C VAL A 59 5.13 0.79 -7.54
N VAL A 60 5.17 0.49 -6.24
CA VAL A 60 6.32 -0.15 -5.60
C VAL A 60 6.56 -1.54 -6.21
N ASP A 61 5.52 -2.37 -6.32
CA ASP A 61 5.61 -3.70 -6.93
C ASP A 61 6.10 -3.64 -8.37
N MET A 62 5.60 -2.69 -9.17
CA MET A 62 6.06 -2.47 -10.53
C MET A 62 7.55 -2.08 -10.58
N VAL A 63 7.99 -1.21 -9.66
CA VAL A 63 9.40 -0.80 -9.58
C VAL A 63 10.28 -1.98 -9.19
N LEU A 64 9.90 -2.74 -8.15
CA LEU A 64 10.63 -3.92 -7.69
C LEU A 64 10.71 -5.00 -8.77
N GLY A 65 9.62 -5.24 -9.51
CA GLY A 65 9.59 -6.18 -10.63
C GLY A 65 10.50 -5.79 -11.80
N LYS A 66 10.95 -4.52 -11.87
CA LYS A 66 11.91 -4.01 -12.87
C LYS A 66 13.31 -3.80 -12.30
N ALA A 67 13.46 -3.83 -10.97
CA ALA A 67 14.72 -3.56 -10.31
C ALA A 67 15.63 -4.79 -10.35
N ALA A 68 16.94 -4.55 -10.47
CA ALA A 68 17.93 -5.60 -10.21
C ALA A 68 18.00 -5.80 -8.69
N VAL A 69 17.45 -6.91 -8.21
CA VAL A 69 17.47 -7.28 -6.79
C VAL A 69 18.66 -8.19 -6.52
N THR A 70 19.45 -7.86 -5.51
CA THR A 70 20.56 -8.70 -5.04
C THR A 70 20.33 -9.07 -3.58
N GLU A 71 20.56 -10.33 -3.24
CA GLU A 71 20.51 -10.79 -1.86
C GLU A 71 21.85 -10.54 -1.15
N LYS A 72 21.78 -10.11 0.11
CA LYS A 72 22.94 -9.95 0.98
C LYS A 72 22.66 -10.67 2.28
N GLU A 73 23.44 -11.71 2.56
CA GLU A 73 23.39 -12.40 3.84
C GLU A 73 23.96 -11.49 4.94
N VAL A 74 23.26 -11.44 6.08
CA VAL A 74 23.57 -10.57 7.21
C VAL A 74 23.24 -11.28 8.51
N SER A 75 24.07 -11.08 9.54
CA SER A 75 23.80 -11.65 10.86
C SER A 75 22.70 -10.86 11.58
N LYS A 76 22.06 -11.50 12.56
CA LYS A 76 21.04 -10.81 13.40
C LYS A 76 21.61 -9.58 14.11
N ASP A 77 22.85 -9.68 14.59
CA ASP A 77 23.50 -8.61 15.35
C ASP A 77 23.82 -7.42 14.44
N ASP A 78 24.31 -7.68 13.22
CA ASP A 78 24.57 -6.64 12.23
C ASP A 78 23.29 -5.94 11.76
N LEU A 79 22.21 -6.71 11.54
CA LEU A 79 20.91 -6.15 11.16
C LEU A 79 20.35 -5.26 12.28
N LYS A 80 20.47 -5.69 13.54
CA LYS A 80 20.03 -4.90 14.69
C LYS A 80 20.84 -3.62 14.82
N ALA A 81 22.17 -3.69 14.73
CA ALA A 81 23.03 -2.51 14.81
C ALA A 81 22.72 -1.49 13.70
N ALA A 82 22.43 -1.97 12.47
CA ALA A 82 22.02 -1.10 11.37
C ALA A 82 20.67 -0.40 11.63
N LEU A 83 19.71 -1.11 12.24
CA LEU A 83 18.41 -0.52 12.60
C LEU A 83 18.56 0.54 13.71
N ASP A 84 19.28 0.20 14.79
CA ASP A 84 19.52 1.11 15.92
C ASP A 84 20.22 2.41 15.44
N ALA A 85 21.12 2.30 14.46
CA ALA A 85 21.78 3.45 13.85
C ALA A 85 20.83 4.33 13.03
N LEU A 86 19.93 3.73 12.23
CA LEU A 86 18.93 4.46 11.45
C LEU A 86 17.93 5.21 12.35
N GLU A 87 17.54 4.62 13.48
CA GLU A 87 16.64 5.26 14.44
C GLU A 87 17.30 6.43 15.18
N ALA A 88 18.61 6.39 15.39
CA ALA A 88 19.36 7.49 16.01
C ALA A 88 19.57 8.69 15.06
N GLU A 89 19.43 8.48 13.75
CA GLU A 89 19.57 9.51 12.71
C GLU A 89 18.24 10.19 12.32
N ALA A 90 17.10 9.63 12.76
CA ALA A 90 15.75 10.13 12.47
C ALA A 90 15.22 11.10 13.55
#